data_AF-A0A9D5ZPY1-F1
#
_entry.id   AF-A0A9D5ZPY1-F1
#
_cell.length_a   1.000
_cell.length_b   1.000
_cell.length_c   1.000
_cell.angle_alpha   90.00
_cell.angle_beta   90.00
_cell.angle_gamma   90.00
#
_symmetry.space_group_name_H-M   'P 1'
#
loop_
_entity.id
_entity.type
_entity.pdbx_description
1 polymer ?
#
loop_
_entity_poly.entity_id
_entity_poly.type
_entity_poly.pdbx_seq_one_letter_code
_entity_poly.pdbx_strand_id
1 'polypeptide(L)'
;MKIKIFFLFILISAFWVIQALSIDNDNDLTISDNILNNLNLNIDQTKKIESIRDKSKRDILKLRYETDISRMEFYDEIKKEKSDKTKLDSLIDKISEIKKQIMKIKTASILEIKNILSKEQYCKLYKHINNIRSGKLKKKGLNKLIDNPTASDQS
;
A
#
# COMPACT_ATOMS: atom_id res chain seq x y z
N MET A 1 -41.09 -9.82 2.22
CA MET A 1 -39.87 -10.29 2.92
C MET A 1 -38.66 -10.48 1.99
N LYS A 2 -38.83 -10.99 0.75
CA LYS A 2 -37.71 -11.31 -0.18
C LYS A 2 -36.85 -10.11 -0.61
N ILE A 3 -37.43 -8.89 -0.70
CA ILE A 3 -36.69 -7.66 -1.08
C ILE A 3 -35.66 -7.24 -0.03
N LYS A 4 -35.92 -7.45 1.28
CA LYS A 4 -34.99 -7.06 2.35
C LYS A 4 -33.72 -7.91 2.37
N ILE A 5 -33.80 -9.17 1.91
CA ILE A 5 -32.65 -10.09 1.84
C ILE A 5 -31.70 -9.75 0.69
N PHE A 6 -32.23 -9.22 -0.42
CA PHE A 6 -31.42 -8.84 -1.58
C PHE A 6 -30.55 -7.60 -1.33
N PHE A 7 -31.07 -6.60 -0.61
CA PHE A 7 -30.29 -5.42 -0.20
C PHE A 7 -29.17 -5.76 0.79
N LEU A 8 -29.37 -6.73 1.67
CA LEU A 8 -28.35 -7.18 2.62
C LEU A 8 -27.14 -7.80 1.91
N PHE A 9 -27.37 -8.58 0.84
CA PHE A 9 -26.29 -9.18 0.05
C PHE A 9 -25.46 -8.14 -0.74
N ILE A 10 -26.10 -7.09 -1.26
CA ILE A 10 -25.40 -5.99 -1.95
C ILE A 10 -24.53 -5.18 -0.97
N LEU A 11 -24.99 -4.96 0.26
CA LEU A 11 -24.19 -4.29 1.29
C LEU A 11 -23.00 -5.13 1.75
N ILE A 12 -23.17 -6.45 1.88
CA ILE A 12 -22.08 -7.36 2.25
C ILE A 12 -21.02 -7.44 1.15
N SER A 13 -21.41 -7.50 -0.13
CA SER A 13 -20.42 -7.50 -1.23
C SER A 13 -19.68 -6.17 -1.34
N ALA A 14 -20.37 -5.05 -1.15
CA ALA A 14 -19.74 -3.74 -1.07
C ALA A 14 -18.70 -3.68 0.06
N PHE A 15 -18.98 -4.28 1.22
CA PHE A 15 -18.04 -4.34 2.36
C PHE A 15 -16.74 -5.10 2.04
N TRP A 16 -16.80 -6.20 1.26
CA TRP A 16 -15.61 -6.92 0.81
C TRP A 16 -14.80 -6.13 -0.23
N VAL A 17 -15.46 -5.40 -1.14
CA VAL A 17 -14.78 -4.46 -2.05
C VAL A 17 -14.12 -3.31 -1.27
N ILE A 18 -14.77 -2.82 -0.22
CA ILE A 18 -14.25 -1.79 0.69
C ILE A 18 -12.99 -2.27 1.42
N GLN A 19 -12.98 -3.50 1.93
CA GLN A 19 -11.77 -4.11 2.50
C GLN A 19 -10.66 -4.25 1.45
N ALA A 20 -10.97 -4.71 0.24
CA ALA A 20 -9.97 -4.80 -0.84
C ALA A 20 -9.39 -3.43 -1.25
N LEU A 21 -10.16 -2.34 -1.15
CA LEU A 21 -9.71 -0.96 -1.39
C LEU A 21 -9.01 -0.31 -0.19
N SER A 22 -9.27 -0.82 1.03
CA SER A 22 -8.76 -0.31 2.32
C SER A 22 -7.54 -1.07 2.86
N ILE A 23 -7.14 -2.21 2.26
CA ILE A 23 -5.84 -2.85 2.55
C ILE A 23 -4.72 -2.04 1.89
N ASP A 24 -4.56 -0.80 2.31
CA ASP A 24 -3.32 -0.04 2.19
C ASP A 24 -3.02 0.52 3.58
N ASN A 25 -2.79 -0.39 4.54
CA ASN A 25 -1.83 -0.09 5.61
C ASN A 25 -0.45 -0.06 4.93
N ASP A 26 -0.23 1.02 4.21
CA ASP A 26 0.94 1.34 3.39
C ASP A 26 2.07 1.75 4.35
N ASN A 27 2.34 0.86 5.33
CA ASN A 27 3.55 0.77 6.13
C ASN A 27 4.72 0.49 5.17
N ASP A 28 5.03 1.60 4.52
CA ASP A 28 6.27 2.11 4.03
C ASP A 28 7.17 1.13 3.29
N LEU A 29 7.03 1.14 1.96
CA LEU A 29 8.10 0.71 1.07
C LEU A 29 9.17 1.80 0.89
N THR A 30 9.06 2.95 1.57
CA THR A 30 10.23 3.84 1.67
C THR A 30 11.26 3.20 2.60
N ILE A 31 12.52 3.36 2.25
CA ILE A 31 13.62 2.86 3.05
C ILE A 31 13.60 3.67 4.36
N SER A 32 13.33 3.01 5.47
CA SER A 32 13.25 3.66 6.77
C SER A 32 14.61 4.18 7.21
N ASP A 33 14.61 5.24 8.03
CA ASP A 33 15.82 5.84 8.59
C ASP A 33 16.67 4.78 9.31
N ASN A 34 16.00 3.88 10.04
CA ASN A 34 16.64 2.76 10.73
C ASN A 34 17.43 1.84 9.79
N ILE A 35 16.97 1.62 8.55
CA ILE A 35 17.70 0.79 7.59
C ILE A 35 18.93 1.54 7.08
N LEU A 36 18.81 2.83 6.76
CA LEU A 36 19.93 3.63 6.25
C LEU A 36 21.02 3.82 7.29
N ASN A 37 20.65 4.03 8.55
CA ASN A 37 21.59 4.17 9.66
C ASN A 37 22.47 2.91 9.84
N ASN A 38 22.01 1.74 9.38
CA ASN A 38 22.76 0.49 9.42
C ASN A 38 23.69 0.26 8.21
N LEU A 39 23.72 1.17 7.23
CA LEU A 39 24.53 1.01 6.01
C LEU A 39 25.92 1.67 6.10
N ASN A 40 26.26 2.31 7.22
CA ASN A 40 27.51 3.05 7.40
C ASN A 40 27.78 4.00 6.21
N LEU A 41 26.81 4.85 5.90
CA LEU A 41 26.90 5.79 4.78
C LEU A 41 27.90 6.89 5.09
N ASN A 42 28.69 7.31 4.09
CA ASN A 42 29.47 8.54 4.22
C ASN A 42 28.57 9.78 4.06
N ILE A 43 29.10 10.95 4.43
CA ILE A 43 28.34 12.22 4.44
C ILE A 43 27.72 12.53 3.07
N ASP A 44 28.45 12.28 1.98
CA ASP A 44 27.98 12.57 0.63
C ASP A 44 26.88 11.60 0.19
N GLN A 45 26.99 10.32 0.54
CA GLN A 45 25.95 9.32 0.30
C GLN A 45 24.68 9.67 1.08
N THR A 46 24.81 10.04 2.36
CA THR A 46 23.69 10.44 3.22
C THR A 46 22.93 11.62 2.61
N LYS A 47 23.63 12.71 2.27
CA LYS A 47 22.99 13.90 1.67
C LYS A 47 22.25 13.59 0.37
N LYS A 48 22.84 12.78 -0.51
CA LYS A 48 22.20 12.39 -1.78
C LYS A 48 20.96 11.55 -1.53
N ILE A 49 21.03 10.58 -0.62
CA ILE A 49 19.91 9.70 -0.29
C ILE A 49 18.77 10.48 0.39
N GLU A 50 19.08 11.41 1.30
CA GLU A 50 18.11 12.31 1.92
C GLU A 50 17.36 13.13 0.88
N SER A 51 18.08 13.76 -0.06
CA SER A 51 17.47 14.54 -1.15
C SER A 51 16.50 13.70 -1.99
N ILE A 52 16.86 12.46 -2.32
CA ILE A 52 16.00 11.53 -3.09
C ILE A 52 14.74 11.20 -2.29
N ARG A 53 14.89 10.91 -0.99
CA ARG A 53 13.79 10.56 -0.09
C ARG A 53 12.84 11.73 0.10
N ASP A 54 13.35 12.91 0.35
CA ASP A 54 12.54 14.11 0.56
C ASP A 54 11.71 14.46 -0.67
N LYS A 55 12.33 14.37 -1.85
CA LYS A 55 11.62 14.55 -3.12
C LYS A 55 10.50 13.51 -3.26
N SER A 56 10.84 12.24 -3.11
CA SER A 56 9.90 11.13 -3.28
C SER A 56 8.77 11.17 -2.25
N LYS A 57 9.06 11.57 -1.00
CA LYS A 57 8.09 11.75 0.08
C LYS A 57 7.10 12.86 -0.26
N ARG A 58 7.57 14.01 -0.74
CA ARG A 58 6.70 15.11 -1.17
C ARG A 58 5.79 14.69 -2.33
N ASP A 59 6.34 14.01 -3.33
CA ASP A 59 5.57 13.58 -4.51
C ASP A 59 4.51 12.53 -4.14
N ILE A 60 4.87 11.55 -3.30
CA ILE A 60 3.93 10.54 -2.80
C ILE A 60 2.86 11.18 -1.91
N LEU A 61 3.19 12.18 -1.08
CA LEU A 61 2.22 12.84 -0.21
C LEU A 61 1.10 13.52 -1.01
N LYS A 62 1.45 14.16 -2.13
CA LYS A 62 0.46 14.76 -3.05
C LYS A 62 -0.48 13.70 -3.64
N LEU A 63 0.09 12.59 -4.14
CA LEU A 63 -0.68 11.48 -4.71
C LEU A 63 -1.57 10.79 -3.66
N ARG A 64 -1.12 10.71 -2.41
CA ARG A 64 -1.95 10.18 -1.30
C ARG A 64 -3.18 11.06 -1.06
N TYR A 65 -2.99 12.38 -1.03
CA TYR A 65 -4.10 13.31 -0.88
C TYR A 65 -5.13 13.16 -2.02
N GLU A 66 -4.68 13.03 -3.27
CA GLU A 66 -5.56 12.77 -4.42
C GLU A 66 -6.29 11.42 -4.34
N THR A 67 -5.62 10.40 -3.81
CA THR A 67 -6.23 9.09 -3.55
C THR A 67 -7.34 9.21 -2.51
N ASP A 68 -7.09 9.94 -1.42
CA ASP A 68 -8.05 10.11 -0.33
C ASP A 68 -9.28 10.90 -0.78
N ILE A 69 -9.10 11.97 -1.57
CA ILE A 69 -10.22 12.66 -2.23
C ILE A 69 -11.02 11.69 -3.08
N SER A 70 -10.37 10.93 -3.96
CA SER A 70 -11.07 10.00 -4.88
C SER A 70 -11.82 8.90 -4.12
N ARG A 71 -11.29 8.46 -2.98
CA ARG A 71 -11.99 7.54 -2.06
C ARG A 71 -13.21 8.18 -1.45
N MET A 72 -13.12 9.42 -0.96
CA MET A 72 -14.28 10.15 -0.41
C MET A 72 -15.38 10.29 -1.47
N GLU A 73 -15.03 10.72 -2.68
CA GLU A 73 -15.96 10.83 -3.82
C GLU A 73 -16.62 9.49 -4.15
N PHE A 74 -15.87 8.40 -4.07
CA PHE A 74 -16.39 7.04 -4.31
C PHE A 74 -17.41 6.64 -3.24
N TYR A 75 -17.09 6.89 -1.96
CA TYR A 75 -18.02 6.61 -0.87
C TYR A 75 -19.28 7.46 -0.95
N ASP A 76 -19.16 8.73 -1.33
CA ASP A 76 -20.30 9.62 -1.49
C ASP A 76 -21.20 9.17 -2.64
N GLU A 77 -20.63 8.64 -3.73
CA GLU A 77 -21.40 8.09 -4.86
C GLU A 77 -22.14 6.79 -4.50
N ILE A 78 -21.51 5.90 -3.73
CA ILE A 78 -22.15 4.67 -3.24
C ILE A 78 -23.33 4.96 -2.30
N LYS A 79 -23.25 6.03 -1.50
CA LYS A 79 -24.31 6.38 -0.53
C LYS A 79 -25.57 6.95 -1.17
N LYS A 80 -25.53 7.34 -2.45
CA LYS A 80 -26.71 7.89 -3.15
C LYS A 80 -27.79 6.82 -3.32
N GLU A 81 -29.05 7.23 -3.31
CA GLU A 81 -30.19 6.35 -3.58
C GLU A 81 -30.10 5.72 -4.99
N LYS A 82 -29.59 6.47 -5.96
CA LYS A 82 -29.25 6.00 -7.30
C LYS A 82 -27.78 6.31 -7.59
N SER A 83 -26.90 5.34 -7.37
CA SER A 83 -25.48 5.48 -7.69
C SER A 83 -25.23 5.44 -9.20
N ASP A 84 -24.31 6.27 -9.67
CA ASP A 84 -23.82 6.23 -11.04
C ASP A 84 -22.65 5.24 -11.16
N LYS A 85 -22.91 4.11 -11.84
CA LYS A 85 -21.89 3.08 -12.09
C LYS A 85 -20.70 3.62 -12.90
N THR A 86 -20.94 4.41 -13.93
CA THR A 86 -19.88 4.95 -14.79
C THR A 86 -18.97 5.87 -13.98
N LYS A 87 -19.53 6.65 -13.07
CA LYS A 87 -18.73 7.46 -12.14
C LYS A 87 -17.92 6.60 -11.17
N LEU A 88 -18.51 5.56 -10.59
CA LEU A 88 -17.78 4.63 -9.70
C LEU A 88 -16.60 3.97 -10.42
N ASP A 89 -16.81 3.49 -11.65
CA ASP A 89 -15.76 2.89 -12.48
C ASP A 89 -14.62 3.91 -12.73
N SER A 90 -14.97 5.15 -13.07
CA SER A 90 -13.97 6.21 -13.28
C SER A 90 -13.13 6.54 -12.02
N LEU A 91 -13.75 6.48 -10.84
CA LEU A 91 -13.06 6.73 -9.57
C LEU A 91 -12.12 5.57 -9.21
N ILE A 92 -12.51 4.33 -9.51
CA ILE A 92 -11.66 3.14 -9.35
C ILE A 92 -10.43 3.24 -10.27
N ASP A 93 -10.62 3.63 -11.53
CA ASP A 93 -9.52 3.81 -12.49
C ASP A 93 -8.57 4.91 -12.04
N LYS A 94 -9.11 6.04 -11.56
CA LYS A 94 -8.32 7.14 -11.00
C LYS A 94 -7.47 6.69 -9.82
N ILE A 95 -8.06 6.00 -8.84
CA ILE A 95 -7.33 5.44 -7.69
C ILE A 95 -6.23 4.49 -8.16
N SER A 96 -6.52 3.63 -9.14
CA SER A 96 -5.57 2.65 -9.68
C SER A 96 -4.39 3.31 -10.37
N GLU A 97 -4.62 4.35 -11.18
CA GLU A 97 -3.55 5.10 -11.84
C GLU A 97 -2.68 5.84 -10.82
N ILE A 98 -3.27 6.44 -9.78
CA ILE A 98 -2.51 7.10 -8.71
C ILE A 98 -1.61 6.08 -7.97
N LYS A 99 -2.13 4.90 -7.63
CA LYS A 99 -1.33 3.82 -7.02
C LYS A 99 -0.16 3.40 -7.90
N LYS A 100 -0.39 3.29 -9.22
CA LYS A 100 0.67 3.00 -10.20
C LYS A 100 1.74 4.09 -10.24
N GLN A 101 1.36 5.37 -10.15
CA GLN A 101 2.32 6.46 -10.07
C GLN A 101 3.16 6.42 -8.78
N ILE A 102 2.53 6.15 -7.63
CA ILE A 102 3.25 5.93 -6.37
C ILE A 102 4.27 4.79 -6.50
N MET A 103 3.89 3.67 -7.14
CA MET A 103 4.78 2.54 -7.36
C MET A 103 5.98 2.89 -8.26
N LYS A 104 5.75 3.69 -9.31
CA LYS A 104 6.82 4.21 -10.17
C LYS A 104 7.80 5.07 -9.39
N ILE A 105 7.31 6.00 -8.55
CA ILE A 105 8.17 6.84 -7.70
C ILE A 105 9.00 5.97 -6.77
N LYS A 106 8.37 5.07 -6.00
CA LYS A 106 9.07 4.14 -5.08
C LYS A 106 10.17 3.35 -5.80
N THR A 107 9.89 2.86 -7.01
CA THR A 107 10.84 2.09 -7.82
C THR A 107 12.01 2.96 -8.29
N ALA A 108 11.73 4.17 -8.78
CA ALA A 108 12.74 5.12 -9.21
C ALA A 108 13.66 5.51 -8.04
N SER A 109 13.11 5.82 -6.85
CA SER A 109 13.91 6.16 -5.66
C SER A 109 14.86 5.02 -5.28
N ILE A 110 14.41 3.76 -5.31
CA ILE A 110 15.24 2.59 -4.99
C ILE A 110 16.38 2.44 -6.00
N LEU A 111 16.11 2.65 -7.29
CA LEU A 111 17.12 2.59 -8.34
C LEU A 111 18.16 3.70 -8.19
N GLU A 112 17.73 4.92 -7.89
CA GLU A 112 18.63 6.05 -7.63
C GLU A 112 19.51 5.80 -6.40
N ILE A 113 18.94 5.28 -5.30
CA ILE A 113 19.68 4.92 -4.09
C ILE A 113 20.67 3.79 -4.38
N LYS A 114 20.28 2.77 -5.15
CA LYS A 114 21.18 1.68 -5.55
C LYS A 114 22.43 2.20 -6.26
N ASN A 115 22.31 3.25 -7.07
CA ASN A 115 23.43 3.85 -7.79
C ASN A 115 24.39 4.65 -6.89
N ILE A 116 23.99 4.99 -5.67
CA ILE A 116 24.81 5.71 -4.68
C ILE A 116 25.56 4.74 -3.75
N LEU A 117 24.97 3.57 -3.50
CA LEU A 117 25.51 2.58 -2.57
C LEU A 117 26.62 1.75 -3.20
N SER A 118 27.57 1.33 -2.36
CA SER A 118 28.49 0.26 -2.73
C SER A 118 27.73 -1.06 -2.89
N LYS A 119 28.35 -2.04 -3.56
CA LYS A 119 27.77 -3.39 -3.71
C LYS A 119 27.43 -4.02 -2.36
N GLU A 120 28.31 -3.86 -1.37
CA GLU A 120 28.10 -4.40 -0.02
C GLU A 120 26.95 -3.71 0.71
N GLN A 121 26.89 -2.38 0.65
CA GLN A 121 25.80 -1.59 1.23
C GLN A 121 24.46 -1.96 0.58
N TYR A 122 24.42 -2.11 -0.74
CA TYR A 122 23.23 -2.55 -1.45
C TYR A 122 22.80 -3.98 -1.06
N CYS A 123 23.73 -4.91 -0.90
CA CYS A 123 23.41 -6.26 -0.40
C CYS A 123 22.77 -6.24 0.98
N LYS A 124 23.28 -5.40 1.90
CA LYS A 124 22.67 -5.19 3.23
C LYS A 124 21.26 -4.62 3.12
N LEU A 125 21.10 -3.57 2.32
CA LEU A 125 19.80 -2.96 2.06
C LEU A 125 18.79 -3.98 1.51
N TYR A 126 19.19 -4.75 0.50
CA TYR A 126 18.35 -5.78 -0.13
C TYR A 126 17.91 -6.85 0.87
N LYS A 127 18.81 -7.31 1.75
CA LYS A 127 18.49 -8.26 2.81
C LYS A 127 17.44 -7.70 3.77
N HIS A 128 17.56 -6.44 4.17
CA HIS A 128 16.56 -5.77 5.01
C HIS A 128 15.19 -5.68 4.34
N ILE A 129 15.14 -5.28 3.06
CA ILE A 129 13.89 -5.20 2.29
C ILE A 129 13.21 -6.58 2.22
N ASN A 130 13.98 -7.64 1.93
CA ASN A 130 13.44 -9.00 1.87
C ASN A 130 12.95 -9.53 3.22
N ASN A 131 13.64 -9.19 4.31
CA ASN A 131 13.21 -9.58 5.66
C ASN A 131 11.89 -8.92 6.06
N ILE A 132 11.67 -7.65 5.67
CA ILE A 132 10.40 -6.96 5.90
C ILE A 132 9.29 -7.65 5.11
N ARG A 133 9.56 -8.02 3.85
CA ARG A 133 8.59 -8.73 3.00
C ARG A 133 8.24 -10.11 3.56
N SER A 134 9.23 -10.90 3.98
CA SER A 134 9.01 -12.25 4.50
C SER A 134 8.40 -12.27 5.90
N GLY A 135 8.75 -11.31 6.77
CA GLY A 135 8.13 -11.13 8.08
C GLY A 135 6.64 -10.81 7.99
N LYS A 136 6.23 -9.99 7.01
CA LYS A 136 4.81 -9.70 6.73
C LYS A 136 4.05 -10.94 6.26
N LEU A 137 4.67 -11.82 5.46
CA LEU A 137 4.03 -13.06 5.01
C LEU A 137 3.75 -14.03 6.16
N LYS A 138 4.67 -14.19 7.11
CA LYS A 138 4.47 -15.05 8.30
C LYS A 138 3.34 -14.54 9.20
N LYS A 139 3.27 -13.23 9.43
CA LYS A 139 2.23 -12.61 10.27
C LYS A 139 0.83 -12.73 9.65
N LYS A 140 0.73 -12.63 8.31
CA LYS A 140 -0.53 -12.81 7.57
C LYS A 140 -1.02 -14.28 7.60
N GLY A 141 -0.10 -15.24 7.61
CA GLY A 141 -0.41 -16.66 7.82
C GLY A 141 -0.91 -16.96 9.23
N LEU A 142 -0.30 -16.36 10.27
CA LEU A 142 -0.74 -16.54 11.66
C LEU A 142 -2.13 -15.92 11.92
N ASN A 143 -2.40 -14.71 11.45
CA ASN A 143 -3.72 -14.09 11.66
C ASN A 143 -4.83 -14.88 10.96
N LYS A 144 -4.57 -15.48 9.79
CA LYS A 144 -5.53 -16.34 9.10
C LYS A 144 -5.89 -17.62 9.90
N LEU A 145 -5.00 -18.08 10.78
CA LEU A 145 -5.24 -19.23 11.67
C LEU A 145 -5.97 -18.82 12.97
N ILE A 146 -5.76 -17.59 13.44
CA ILE A 146 -6.40 -17.05 14.65
C ILE A 146 -7.84 -16.59 14.36
N ASP A 147 -8.10 -16.04 13.17
CA ASP A 147 -9.40 -15.53 12.76
C ASP A 147 -10.36 -16.63 12.23
N ASN A 148 -9.93 -17.89 12.22
CA ASN A 148 -10.75 -19.04 11.78
C ASN A 148 -10.38 -20.33 12.57
N PRO A 149 -10.83 -20.46 13.83
CA PRO A 149 -10.44 -21.58 14.71
C PRO A 149 -11.06 -22.94 14.35
N THR A 150 -11.89 -23.05 13.31
CA THR A 150 -12.66 -24.27 12.99
C THR A 150 -11.98 -25.24 12.01
N ALA A 151 -10.74 -24.99 11.59
CA ALA A 151 -10.09 -25.81 10.56
C ALA A 151 -9.21 -26.96 11.08
N SER A 152 -9.05 -27.18 12.40
CA SER A 152 -8.17 -28.24 12.93
C SER A 152 -8.88 -29.52 13.37
N ASP A 153 -10.21 -29.54 13.49
CA ASP A 153 -10.91 -30.66 14.15
C ASP A 153 -11.82 -31.42 13.18
N GLN A 154 -11.27 -31.81 12.01
CA GLN A 154 -11.84 -32.86 11.18
C GLN A 154 -10.71 -33.78 10.69
N SER A 155 -10.25 -34.65 11.57
CA SER A 155 -9.54 -35.89 11.23
C SER A 155 -10.30 -37.09 11.78
#